data_AF-A0A2N2JPP5-F1
#
_entry.id   AF-A0A2N2JPP5-F1
#
_cell.length_a   1.000
_cell.length_b   1.000
_cell.length_c   1.000
_cell.angle_alpha   90.00
_cell.angle_beta   90.00
_cell.angle_gamma   90.00
#
_symmetry.space_group_name_H-M   'P 1'
#
loop_
_entity.id
_entity.type
_entity.pdbx_description
1 polymer ?
#
loop_
_entity_poly.entity_id
_entity_poly.type
_entity_poly.pdbx_seq_one_letter_code
_entity_poly.pdbx_strand_id
1 'polypeptide(L)'
;MKAEHIESEPQIVVRKYGNRRLYRTDESRYVTLDELARLVREEVEFNVLDAKTGQDLTGVVLAQVILEEEKKAQGGAYPVELLRQLVRLRDPALTDFITNHLPRLTDIYMESRNALGDSLDMVASGEAEAGEAVIITQLAAVKEQLEQILDALEVEDVKKK
;
A
#
# COMPACT_ATOMS: atom_id res chain seq x y z
N MET A 1 -34.60 -10.59 -15.61
CA MET A 1 -33.48 -9.66 -15.72
C MET A 1 -32.49 -10.04 -14.62
N LYS A 2 -31.34 -10.58 -15.01
CA LYS A 2 -30.32 -11.07 -14.06
C LYS A 2 -29.54 -9.87 -13.52
N ALA A 3 -29.35 -9.83 -12.21
CA ALA A 3 -28.47 -8.87 -11.56
C ALA A 3 -27.02 -9.19 -11.94
N GLU A 4 -26.33 -8.21 -12.50
CA GLU A 4 -24.87 -8.23 -12.64
C GLU A 4 -24.28 -7.66 -11.35
N HIS A 5 -23.77 -8.57 -10.50
CA HIS A 5 -22.74 -8.23 -9.52
C HIS A 5 -21.41 -8.58 -10.20
N ILE A 6 -20.70 -7.57 -10.69
CA ILE A 6 -19.30 -7.73 -11.07
C ILE A 6 -18.50 -7.26 -9.87
N GLU A 7 -18.36 -8.12 -8.86
CA GLU A 7 -17.19 -8.05 -7.99
C GLU A 7 -16.04 -8.54 -8.88
N SER A 8 -15.11 -7.65 -9.22
CA SER A 8 -13.89 -8.03 -9.92
C SER A 8 -13.10 -8.93 -8.99
N GLU A 9 -13.28 -10.25 -9.11
CA GLU A 9 -12.39 -11.20 -8.46
C GLU A 9 -10.96 -10.86 -8.89
N PRO A 10 -10.01 -10.75 -7.94
CA PRO A 10 -8.62 -10.48 -8.28
C PRO A 10 -8.15 -11.54 -9.26
N GLN A 11 -7.63 -11.08 -10.39
CA GLN A 11 -7.34 -11.94 -11.55
C GLN A 11 -6.32 -13.03 -11.19
N ILE A 12 -5.51 -12.82 -10.14
CA ILE A 12 -4.50 -13.75 -9.66
C ILE A 12 -4.94 -14.37 -8.33
N VAL A 13 -5.09 -15.69 -8.35
CA VAL A 13 -5.32 -16.50 -7.14
C VAL A 13 -4.09 -17.36 -6.85
N VAL A 14 -3.59 -17.25 -5.63
CA VAL A 14 -2.48 -18.05 -5.11
C VAL A 14 -3.03 -19.07 -4.13
N ARG A 15 -2.89 -20.36 -4.43
CA ARG A 15 -3.27 -21.45 -3.53
C ARG A 15 -2.10 -21.73 -2.58
N LYS A 16 -2.33 -21.57 -1.28
CA LYS A 16 -1.39 -21.96 -0.23
C LYS A 16 -1.69 -23.38 0.20
N TYR A 17 -0.73 -24.27 0.02
CA TYR A 17 -0.78 -25.61 0.58
C TYR A 17 -0.16 -25.58 1.97
N GLY A 18 -0.51 -26.51 2.87
CA GLY A 18 -0.08 -26.47 4.29
C GLY A 18 1.43 -26.34 4.55
N ASN A 19 2.30 -26.58 3.56
CA ASN A 19 3.74 -26.31 3.60
C ASN A 19 4.06 -24.82 3.29
N ARG A 20 5.34 -24.46 3.08
CA ARG A 20 5.77 -23.14 2.55
C ARG A 20 5.47 -22.94 1.05
N ARG A 21 4.57 -23.73 0.45
CA ARG A 21 4.33 -23.75 -1.00
C ARG A 21 3.14 -22.85 -1.35
N LEU A 22 3.40 -21.92 -2.27
CA LEU A 22 2.43 -21.01 -2.85
C LEU A 22 2.33 -21.33 -4.35
N TYR A 23 1.13 -21.51 -4.87
CA TYR A 23 0.90 -21.91 -6.25
C TYR A 23 -0.04 -20.92 -6.95
N ARG A 24 0.45 -20.26 -7.98
CA ARG A 24 -0.35 -19.37 -8.83
C ARG A 24 -1.19 -20.17 -9.80
N THR A 25 -2.49 -19.97 -9.78
CA THR A 25 -3.43 -20.73 -10.61
C THR A 25 -3.46 -20.28 -12.06
N ASP A 26 -3.15 -19.01 -12.32
CA ASP A 26 -3.11 -18.41 -13.66
C ASP A 26 -1.90 -18.89 -14.46
N GLU A 27 -0.72 -18.92 -13.84
CA GLU A 27 0.53 -19.40 -14.48
C GLU A 27 0.79 -20.89 -14.25
N SER A 28 -0.07 -21.57 -13.48
CA SER A 28 0.06 -22.98 -13.12
C SER A 28 1.43 -23.36 -12.55
N ARG A 29 2.05 -22.47 -11.75
CA ARG A 29 3.38 -22.67 -11.18
C ARG A 29 3.51 -22.25 -9.73
N TYR A 30 4.55 -22.75 -9.07
CA TYR A 30 4.92 -22.28 -7.75
C TYR A 30 5.51 -20.87 -7.80
N VAL A 31 5.21 -20.09 -6.77
CA VAL A 31 5.74 -18.74 -6.56
C VAL A 31 6.39 -18.62 -5.19
N THR A 32 7.27 -17.63 -5.06
CA THR A 32 7.98 -17.30 -3.82
C THR A 32 7.37 -16.06 -3.16
N LEU A 33 7.70 -15.82 -1.88
CA LEU A 33 7.32 -14.56 -1.22
C LEU A 33 7.93 -13.34 -1.93
N ASP A 34 9.11 -13.48 -2.53
CA ASP A 34 9.79 -12.39 -3.26
C ASP A 34 9.06 -12.00 -4.53
N GLU A 35 8.50 -12.99 -5.23
CA GLU A 35 7.64 -12.75 -6.38
C GLU A 35 6.33 -12.08 -5.97
N LEU A 36 5.72 -12.51 -4.86
CA LEU A 36 4.54 -11.83 -4.33
C LEU A 36 4.85 -10.38 -3.93
N ALA A 37 6.01 -10.14 -3.30
CA ALA A 37 6.48 -8.79 -3.00
C ALA A 37 6.63 -7.95 -4.27
N ARG A 38 7.11 -8.55 -5.36
CA ARG A 38 7.19 -7.88 -6.67
C ARG A 38 5.81 -7.52 -7.21
N LEU A 39 4.85 -8.45 -7.18
CA LEU A 39 3.47 -8.16 -7.62
C LEU A 39 2.87 -6.97 -6.87
N VAL A 40 3.06 -6.89 -5.54
CA VAL A 40 2.61 -5.74 -4.73
C VAL A 40 3.28 -4.44 -5.20
N ARG A 41 4.60 -4.45 -5.46
CA ARG A 41 5.33 -3.26 -5.96
C ARG A 41 4.91 -2.86 -7.38
N GLU A 42 4.39 -3.79 -8.15
CA GLU A 42 3.85 -3.58 -9.50
C GLU A 42 2.34 -3.23 -9.48
N GLU A 43 1.77 -3.01 -8.30
CA GLU A 43 0.34 -2.70 -8.09
C GLU A 43 -0.61 -3.79 -8.63
N VAL A 44 -0.12 -5.03 -8.68
CA VAL A 44 -0.90 -6.18 -9.12
C VAL A 44 -1.59 -6.84 -7.93
N GLU A 45 -2.92 -6.77 -7.91
CA GLU A 45 -3.75 -7.40 -6.87
C GLU A 45 -3.78 -8.93 -6.99
N PHE A 46 -3.73 -9.61 -5.85
CA PHE A 46 -3.89 -11.07 -5.77
C PHE A 46 -4.49 -11.49 -4.43
N ASN A 47 -5.17 -12.63 -4.42
CA ASN A 47 -5.61 -13.27 -3.19
C ASN A 47 -4.84 -14.56 -2.93
N VAL A 48 -4.55 -14.81 -1.66
CA VAL A 48 -3.98 -16.08 -1.23
C VAL A 48 -5.03 -16.89 -0.49
N LEU A 49 -5.41 -18.03 -1.05
CA LEU A 49 -6.41 -18.91 -0.47
C LEU A 49 -5.77 -20.20 0.03
N ASP A 50 -6.16 -20.65 1.23
CA ASP A 50 -5.80 -21.98 1.69
C ASP A 50 -6.37 -23.04 0.74
N ALA A 51 -5.50 -23.93 0.25
CA ALA A 51 -5.88 -24.91 -0.77
C ALA A 51 -6.85 -25.99 -0.26
N LYS A 52 -6.92 -26.21 1.06
CA LYS A 52 -7.81 -27.22 1.64
C LYS A 52 -9.15 -26.63 2.07
N THR A 53 -9.12 -25.45 2.68
CA THR A 53 -10.27 -24.84 3.36
C THR A 53 -10.88 -23.69 2.56
N GLY A 54 -10.14 -23.11 1.61
CA GLY A 54 -10.56 -21.91 0.89
C GLY A 54 -10.48 -20.63 1.72
N GLN A 55 -9.97 -20.69 2.95
CA GLN A 55 -9.80 -19.51 3.80
C GLN A 55 -8.90 -18.46 3.13
N ASP A 56 -9.31 -17.19 3.19
CA ASP A 56 -8.45 -16.08 2.77
C ASP A 56 -7.28 -15.89 3.75
N LEU A 57 -6.07 -16.06 3.23
CA LEU A 57 -4.80 -15.93 3.90
C LEU A 57 -3.96 -14.76 3.34
N THR A 58 -4.55 -13.88 2.52
CA THR A 58 -3.85 -12.78 1.85
C THR A 58 -3.12 -11.91 2.85
N GLY A 59 -3.81 -11.43 3.89
CA GLY A 59 -3.17 -10.63 4.95
C GLY A 59 -2.06 -11.36 5.71
N VAL A 60 -2.23 -12.66 5.97
CA VAL A 60 -1.21 -13.48 6.64
C VAL A 60 0.04 -13.61 5.78
N VAL A 61 -0.12 -13.80 4.47
CA VAL A 61 1.00 -13.94 3.55
C VAL A 61 1.68 -12.60 3.28
N LEU A 62 0.94 -11.49 3.19
CA LEU A 62 1.55 -10.15 3.10
C LEU A 62 2.39 -9.82 4.35
N ALA A 63 1.92 -10.18 5.55
CA ALA A 63 2.73 -10.04 6.76
C ALA A 63 4.01 -10.90 6.71
N GLN A 64 3.96 -12.09 6.10
CA GLN A 64 5.15 -12.92 5.88
C GLN A 64 6.11 -12.29 4.87
N VAL A 65 5.61 -11.64 3.81
CA VAL A 65 6.42 -10.89 2.84
C VAL A 65 7.18 -9.78 3.55
N ILE A 66 6.49 -8.94 4.35
CA ILE A 66 7.10 -7.85 5.12
C ILE A 66 8.21 -8.37 6.04
N LEU A 67 7.96 -9.47 6.76
CA LEU A 67 8.94 -10.09 7.65
C LEU A 67 10.18 -10.60 6.89
N GLU A 68 10.01 -11.14 5.69
CA GLU A 68 11.12 -11.66 4.89
C GLU A 68 11.98 -10.54 4.32
N GLU A 69 11.37 -9.44 3.87
CA GLU A 69 12.09 -8.23 3.44
C GLU A 69 12.89 -7.62 4.61
N GLU A 70 12.30 -7.54 5.80
CA GLU A 70 12.97 -7.04 7.02
C GLU A 70 14.23 -7.86 7.38
N LYS A 71 14.19 -9.19 7.20
CA LYS A 71 15.35 -10.06 7.46
C LYS A 71 16.48 -9.90 6.45
N LYS A 72 16.15 -9.55 5.22
CA LYS A 72 17.13 -9.43 4.12
C LYS A 72 17.90 -8.12 4.15
N ALA A 73 17.26 -7.05 4.61
CA ALA A 73 17.88 -5.74 4.69
C ALA A 73 18.86 -5.66 5.87
N GLN A 74 20.13 -5.35 5.58
CA GLN A 74 21.12 -5.06 6.63
C GLN A 74 20.71 -3.78 7.37
N GLY A 75 20.31 -3.91 8.64
CA GLY A 75 19.82 -2.79 9.45
C GLY A 75 18.30 -2.62 9.49
N GLY A 76 17.55 -3.52 8.85
CA GLY A 76 16.09 -3.47 8.77
C GLY A 76 15.60 -2.78 7.49
N ALA A 77 14.53 -3.30 6.90
CA ALA A 77 13.89 -2.72 5.72
C ALA A 77 12.94 -1.59 6.10
N TYR A 78 12.39 -1.63 7.32
CA TYR A 78 11.40 -0.69 7.81
C TYR A 78 11.87 0.00 9.10
N PRO A 79 11.53 1.28 9.31
CA PRO A 79 11.79 1.96 10.58
C PRO A 79 11.10 1.24 11.74
N VAL A 80 11.82 1.04 12.85
CA VAL A 80 11.29 0.34 14.05
C VAL A 80 10.01 0.99 14.59
N GLU A 81 9.89 2.32 14.50
CA GLU A 81 8.67 3.03 14.93
C GLU A 81 7.45 2.67 14.07
N LEU A 82 7.62 2.47 12.76
CA LEU A 82 6.53 2.00 11.89
C LEU A 82 6.07 0.60 12.31
N LEU A 83 7.00 -0.31 12.58
CA LEU A 83 6.66 -1.66 13.06
C LEU A 83 5.93 -1.61 14.41
N ARG A 84 6.36 -0.74 15.33
CA ARG A 84 5.66 -0.51 16.61
C ARG A 84 4.26 0.02 16.41
N GLN A 85 4.07 0.95 15.47
CA GLN A 85 2.75 1.43 15.10
C GLN A 85 1.90 0.26 14.60
N LEU A 86 2.39 -0.55 13.64
CA LEU A 86 1.67 -1.70 13.07
C LEU A 86 1.19 -2.69 14.15
N VAL A 87 1.94 -2.85 15.25
CA VAL A 87 1.53 -3.68 16.38
C VAL A 87 0.46 -2.99 17.26
N ARG A 88 0.57 -1.67 17.48
CA ARG A 88 -0.43 -0.88 18.23
C ARG A 88 -1.77 -0.77 17.49
N LEU A 89 -1.74 -0.90 16.17
CA LEU A 89 -2.85 -0.76 15.25
C LEU A 89 -3.96 -1.82 15.35
N ARG A 90 -3.83 -2.78 16.28
CA ARG A 90 -4.89 -3.75 16.58
C ARG A 90 -6.10 -3.16 17.32
N ASP A 91 -6.05 -1.85 17.64
CA ASP A 91 -7.16 -1.10 18.20
C ASP A 91 -8.17 -0.75 17.08
N PRO A 92 -9.45 -1.14 17.19
CA PRO A 92 -10.48 -0.90 16.16
C PRO A 92 -10.57 0.56 15.69
N ALA A 93 -10.30 1.53 16.57
CA ALA A 93 -10.34 2.96 16.20
C ALA A 93 -9.20 3.38 15.26
N LEU A 94 -8.08 2.65 15.26
CA LEU A 94 -6.91 2.95 14.45
C LEU A 94 -6.89 2.15 13.12
N THR A 95 -7.76 1.13 13.02
CA THR A 95 -7.99 0.36 11.78
C THR A 95 -8.63 1.23 10.70
N ASP A 96 -9.70 1.96 11.03
CA ASP A 96 -10.39 2.87 10.09
C ASP A 96 -9.42 3.94 9.54
N PHE A 97 -8.62 4.56 10.43
CA PHE A 97 -7.62 5.55 10.05
C PHE A 97 -6.65 5.01 9.00
N ILE A 98 -6.17 3.78 9.20
CA ILE A 98 -5.22 3.16 8.27
C ILE A 98 -5.85 2.72 6.97
N THR A 99 -7.01 2.07 7.01
CA THR A 99 -7.65 1.60 5.78
C THR A 99 -8.01 2.75 4.87
N ASN A 100 -8.43 3.89 5.44
CA ASN A 100 -8.99 4.99 4.66
C ASN A 100 -8.00 6.13 4.39
N HIS A 101 -6.99 6.35 5.24
CA HIS A 101 -6.13 7.55 5.15
C HIS A 101 -4.64 7.25 4.97
N LEU A 102 -4.12 6.14 5.49
CA LEU A 102 -2.68 5.84 5.38
C LEU A 102 -2.19 5.62 3.93
N PRO A 103 -2.94 4.92 3.04
CA PRO A 103 -2.60 4.84 1.61
C PRO A 103 -2.44 6.24 1.02
N ARG A 104 -3.45 7.11 1.23
CA ARG A 104 -3.44 8.49 0.73
C ARG A 104 -2.23 9.28 1.25
N LEU A 105 -1.87 9.15 2.53
CA LEU A 105 -0.66 9.81 3.06
C LEU A 105 0.64 9.29 2.44
N THR A 106 0.68 8.01 2.11
CA THR A 106 1.83 7.39 1.43
C THR A 106 1.93 7.89 -0.01
N ASP A 107 0.81 8.00 -0.72
CA ASP A 107 0.73 8.54 -2.07
C ASP A 107 1.22 9.99 -2.12
N ILE A 108 0.71 10.84 -1.21
CA ILE A 108 1.13 12.23 -1.04
C ILE A 108 2.65 12.34 -0.87
N TYR A 109 3.23 11.47 -0.04
CA TYR A 109 4.67 11.45 0.19
C TYR A 109 5.45 11.05 -1.08
N MET A 110 5.01 10.02 -1.80
CA MET A 110 5.66 9.57 -3.03
C MET A 110 5.58 10.63 -4.14
N GLU A 111 4.41 11.24 -4.34
CA GLU A 111 4.20 12.35 -5.27
C GLU A 111 5.07 13.56 -4.93
N SER A 112 5.11 13.95 -3.65
CA SER A 112 5.94 15.06 -3.19
C SER A 112 7.44 14.79 -3.41
N ARG A 113 7.88 13.55 -3.21
CA ARG A 113 9.27 13.16 -3.44
C ARG A 113 9.64 13.25 -4.92
N ASN A 114 8.75 12.81 -5.80
CA ASN A 114 8.95 12.87 -7.26
C ASN A 114 9.00 14.32 -7.74
N ALA A 115 8.04 15.15 -7.33
CA ALA A 115 8.00 16.57 -7.70
C ALA A 115 9.24 17.36 -7.23
N LEU A 116 9.78 17.01 -6.05
CA LEU A 116 11.05 17.57 -5.58
C LEU A 116 12.23 17.13 -6.46
N GLY A 117 12.26 15.87 -6.89
CA GLY A 117 13.25 15.38 -7.85
C GLY A 117 13.19 16.15 -9.17
N ASP A 118 12.00 16.25 -9.76
CA ASP A 118 11.76 16.98 -11.02
C ASP A 118 12.17 18.45 -10.92
N SER A 119 11.84 19.11 -9.80
CA SER A 119 12.23 20.49 -9.53
C SER A 119 13.75 20.66 -9.47
N LEU A 120 14.46 19.75 -8.79
CA LEU A 120 15.92 19.79 -8.70
C LEU A 120 16.57 19.60 -10.09
N ASP A 121 16.03 18.70 -10.91
CA ASP A 121 16.51 18.48 -12.27
C ASP A 121 16.29 19.72 -13.16
N MET A 122 15.14 20.39 -13.03
CA MET A 122 14.84 21.65 -13.72
C MET A 122 15.76 22.79 -13.28
N VAL A 123 16.02 22.93 -11.98
CA VAL A 123 16.97 23.93 -11.47
C VAL A 123 18.38 23.65 -12.01
N ALA A 124 18.80 22.38 -12.04
CA ALA A 124 20.09 21.97 -12.56
C ALA A 124 20.24 22.18 -14.07
N SER A 125 19.15 22.08 -14.85
CA SER A 125 19.13 22.34 -16.30
C SER A 125 19.06 23.83 -16.65
N GLY A 126 18.95 24.72 -15.66
CA GLY A 126 18.87 26.17 -15.84
C GLY A 126 17.44 26.72 -15.90
N GLU A 127 16.43 25.89 -15.65
CA GLU A 127 15.00 26.23 -15.63
C GLU A 127 14.50 26.49 -14.20
N ALA A 128 15.20 27.35 -13.44
CA ALA A 128 14.94 27.57 -12.02
C ALA A 128 13.50 28.06 -11.71
N GLU A 129 12.94 28.94 -12.54
CA GLU A 129 11.56 29.42 -12.38
C GLU A 129 10.53 28.30 -12.58
N ALA A 130 10.78 27.37 -13.51
CA ALA A 130 9.91 26.22 -13.74
C ALA A 130 10.02 25.23 -12.57
N GLY A 131 11.23 24.97 -12.07
CA GLY A 131 11.45 24.13 -10.89
C GLY A 131 10.75 24.69 -9.64
N GLU A 132 10.78 26.01 -9.43
CA GLU A 132 10.07 26.65 -8.32
C GLU A 132 8.55 26.52 -8.47
N ALA A 133 8.02 26.71 -9.68
CA ALA A 133 6.59 26.53 -9.96
C ALA A 133 6.10 25.11 -9.69
N VAL A 134 6.90 24.09 -9.99
CA VAL A 134 6.61 22.67 -9.67
C VAL A 134 6.46 22.48 -8.16
N ILE A 135 7.38 23.01 -7.35
CA ILE A 135 7.30 22.89 -5.89
C ILE A 135 6.07 23.60 -5.34
N ILE A 136 5.79 24.84 -5.78
CA ILE A 136 4.64 25.61 -5.31
C ILE A 136 3.33 24.87 -5.61
N THR A 137 3.20 24.34 -6.84
CA THR A 137 2.03 23.57 -7.25
C THR A 137 1.87 22.31 -6.42
N GLN A 138 2.97 21.57 -6.19
CA GLN A 138 2.92 20.37 -5.35
C GLN A 138 2.56 20.70 -3.90
N LEU A 139 3.11 21.76 -3.31
CA LEU A 139 2.78 22.16 -1.94
C LEU A 139 1.31 22.56 -1.80
N ALA A 140 0.73 23.21 -2.81
CA ALA A 140 -0.70 23.51 -2.84
C ALA A 140 -1.54 22.23 -2.90
N ALA A 141 -1.16 21.25 -3.74
CA ALA A 141 -1.84 19.95 -3.83
C ALA A 141 -1.77 19.17 -2.51
N VAL A 142 -0.58 19.10 -1.89
CA VAL A 142 -0.38 18.45 -0.58
C VAL A 142 -1.27 19.10 0.49
N LYS A 143 -1.35 20.44 0.50
CA LYS A 143 -2.22 21.17 1.43
C LYS A 143 -3.68 20.78 1.26
N GLU A 144 -4.18 20.75 0.03
CA GLU A 144 -5.56 20.36 -0.27
C GLU A 144 -5.85 18.91 0.14
N GLN A 145 -4.94 17.98 -0.17
CA GLN A 145 -5.10 16.57 0.19
C GLN A 145 -5.11 16.37 1.71
N LEU A 146 -4.31 17.13 2.48
CA LEU A 146 -4.33 17.10 3.94
C LEU A 146 -5.62 17.70 4.52
N GLU A 147 -6.13 18.78 3.94
CA GLU A 147 -7.44 19.36 4.33
C GLU A 147 -8.57 18.34 4.12
N GLN A 148 -8.58 17.61 3.00
CA GLN A 148 -9.55 16.53 2.77
C GLN A 148 -9.44 15.38 3.77
N ILE A 149 -8.23 15.04 4.23
CA ILE A 149 -8.04 14.01 5.26
C ILE A 149 -8.58 14.52 6.60
N LEU A 150 -8.30 15.76 6.97
CA LEU A 150 -8.81 16.38 8.19
C LEU A 150 -10.34 16.42 8.20
N ASP A 151 -10.97 16.88 7.13
CA ASP A 151 -12.45 16.91 7.00
C ASP A 151 -13.06 15.51 7.16
N ALA A 152 -12.43 14.50 6.55
CA ALA A 152 -12.91 13.13 6.64
C ALA A 152 -12.81 12.57 8.07
N LEU A 153 -11.80 12.96 8.85
CA LEU A 153 -11.66 12.58 10.26
C LEU A 153 -12.68 13.28 11.16
N GLU A 154 -12.99 14.56 10.90
CA GLU A 154 -14.01 15.31 11.66
C GLU A 154 -15.42 14.76 11.45
N VAL A 155 -15.74 14.27 10.24
CA VAL A 155 -17.05 13.68 9.92
C VAL A 155 -17.27 12.33 10.63
N GLU A 156 -16.21 11.57 10.90
CA GLU A 156 -16.31 10.29 11.62
C GLU A 156 -16.59 10.47 13.12
N ASP A 157 -16.02 11.51 13.75
CA ASP A 157 -16.30 11.84 15.16
C ASP A 157 -17.74 12.30 15.39
N VAL A 158 -18.38 12.91 14.38
CA VAL A 158 -19.80 13.32 14.45
C VAL A 158 -20.75 12.13 14.34
N LYS A 159 -20.38 11.05 13.63
CA LYS A 159 -21.21 9.84 13.49
C LYS A 159 -21.12 8.88 14.70
N LYS A 160 -20.11 9.04 15.56
CA LYS A 160 -19.90 8.21 16.77
C LYS A 160 -20.53 8.81 18.06
N LYS A 161 -21.17 9.97 17.98
CA LYS A 161 -21.98 10.59 19.07
C LYS A 161 -23.47 10.34 18.88
#